data_AF-A0AAW0WLT5-F1
#
_entry.id   AF-A0AAW0WLT5-F1
#
_cell.length_a   1.000
_cell.length_b   1.000
_cell.length_c   1.000
_cell.angle_alpha   90.00
_cell.angle_beta   90.00
_cell.angle_gamma   90.00
#
_symmetry.space_group_name_H-M   'P 1'
#
loop_
_entity.id
_entity.type
_entity.pdbx_description
1 polymer ?
#
loop_
_entity_poly.entity_id
_entity_poly.type
_entity_poly.pdbx_seq_one_letter_code
_entity_poly.pdbx_strand_id
1 'polypeptide(L)'
;MMNPKDLNKMKKLEKKLKNKKQQKYIRRRKNIEGEKLGKPKLPNSPFMMFLELLKIPELSRKEFSLEAGRRWQSLPEDEKKVFLEKARKERDQYERELTEWEAKMAKEGRYDLLRSKQKIMYKLFLPRHQDQQT
;
A
#
# COMPACT_ATOMS: atom_id res chain seq x y z
N MET A 1 -10.51 -45.23 -1.97
CA MET A 1 -9.18 -44.64 -2.23
C MET A 1 -9.39 -43.37 -3.06
N MET A 2 -8.67 -42.28 -2.77
CA MET A 2 -8.84 -41.01 -3.49
C MET A 2 -8.17 -41.06 -4.88
N ASN A 3 -8.77 -40.46 -5.91
CA ASN A 3 -8.27 -40.49 -7.28
C ASN A 3 -6.92 -39.74 -7.41
N PRO A 4 -5.90 -40.29 -8.11
CA PRO A 4 -4.62 -39.61 -8.34
C PRO A 4 -4.72 -38.18 -8.89
N LYS A 5 -5.75 -37.88 -9.70
CA LYS A 5 -5.99 -36.52 -10.20
C LYS A 5 -6.41 -35.54 -9.09
N ASP A 6 -7.26 -36.00 -8.18
CA ASP A 6 -7.72 -35.21 -7.02
C ASP A 6 -6.59 -34.98 -6.02
N LEU A 7 -5.75 -35.99 -5.79
CA LEU A 7 -4.56 -35.87 -4.96
C LEU A 7 -3.59 -34.79 -5.49
N ASN A 8 -3.35 -34.76 -6.81
CA ASN A 8 -2.51 -33.74 -7.44
C ASN A 8 -3.14 -32.34 -7.36
N LYS A 9 -4.48 -32.23 -7.47
CA LYS A 9 -5.20 -30.96 -7.30
C LYS A 9 -5.07 -30.43 -5.87
N MET A 10 -5.22 -31.30 -4.87
CA MET A 10 -5.05 -30.94 -3.45
C MET A 10 -3.62 -30.48 -3.14
N LYS A 11 -2.60 -31.21 -3.58
CA LYS A 11 -1.19 -30.81 -3.42
C LYS A 11 -0.89 -29.44 -4.06
N LYS A 12 -1.47 -29.16 -5.24
CA LYS A 12 -1.35 -27.84 -5.89
C LYS A 12 -2.04 -26.74 -5.07
N LEU A 13 -3.23 -26.99 -4.51
CA LEU A 13 -3.94 -26.04 -3.66
C LEU A 13 -3.16 -25.74 -2.37
N GLU A 14 -2.64 -26.75 -1.69
CA GLU A 14 -1.80 -26.60 -0.51
C GLU A 14 -0.55 -25.76 -0.78
N LYS A 15 0.15 -26.04 -1.90
CA LYS A 15 1.30 -25.25 -2.34
C LYS A 15 0.93 -23.78 -2.58
N LYS A 16 -0.22 -23.52 -3.23
CA LYS A 16 -0.73 -22.14 -3.44
C LYS A 16 -1.04 -21.44 -2.12
N LEU A 17 -1.70 -22.14 -1.18
CA LEU A 17 -2.01 -21.62 0.16
C LEU A 17 -0.73 -21.28 0.94
N LYS A 18 0.27 -22.17 0.92
CA LYS A 18 1.57 -21.95 1.56
C LYS A 18 2.30 -20.74 0.96
N ASN A 19 2.33 -20.62 -0.37
CA ASN A 19 2.92 -19.48 -1.06
C ASN A 19 2.20 -18.16 -0.71
N LYS A 20 0.86 -18.15 -0.66
CA LYS A 20 0.06 -16.97 -0.29
C LYS A 20 0.35 -16.54 1.16
N LYS A 21 0.46 -17.49 2.09
CA LYS A 21 0.85 -17.22 3.49
C LYS A 21 2.26 -16.62 3.56
N GLN A 22 3.22 -17.19 2.86
CA GLN A 22 4.60 -16.69 2.81
C GLN A 22 4.68 -15.27 2.23
N GLN A 23 3.99 -15.01 1.13
CA GLN A 23 3.92 -13.68 0.51
C GLN A 23 3.32 -12.64 1.47
N LYS A 24 2.25 -12.99 2.20
CA LYS A 24 1.64 -12.11 3.21
C LYS A 24 2.62 -11.78 4.33
N TYR A 25 3.39 -12.78 4.80
CA TYR A 25 4.43 -12.58 5.81
C TYR A 25 5.54 -11.64 5.32
N ILE A 26 6.10 -11.90 4.14
CA ILE A 26 7.15 -11.05 3.53
C ILE A 26 6.64 -9.62 3.36
N ARG A 27 5.42 -9.45 2.86
CA ARG A 27 4.80 -8.12 2.69
C ARG A 27 4.66 -7.40 4.03
N ARG A 28 4.16 -8.08 5.07
CA ARG A 28 3.99 -7.49 6.39
C ARG A 28 5.34 -7.08 6.99
N ARG A 29 6.35 -7.92 6.88
CA ARG A 29 7.71 -7.61 7.33
C ARG A 29 8.28 -6.37 6.64
N LYS A 30 8.20 -6.31 5.31
CA LYS A 30 8.66 -5.14 4.55
C LYS A 30 7.91 -3.86 4.90
N ASN A 31 6.61 -3.96 5.16
CA ASN A 31 5.82 -2.80 5.59
C ASN A 31 6.28 -2.29 6.96
N ILE A 32 6.46 -3.19 7.94
CA ILE A 32 6.96 -2.82 9.28
C ILE A 32 8.35 -2.20 9.19
N GLU A 33 9.22 -2.79 8.37
CA GLU A 33 10.58 -2.28 8.19
C GLU A 33 10.62 -0.93 7.48
N GLY A 34 9.79 -0.75 6.43
CA GLY A 34 9.61 0.54 5.79
C GLY A 34 9.10 1.59 6.78
N GLU A 35 8.14 1.27 7.63
CA GLU A 35 7.64 2.19 8.66
C GLU A 35 8.74 2.57 9.66
N LYS A 36 9.55 1.60 10.12
CA LYS A 36 10.72 1.88 10.98
C LYS A 36 11.75 2.80 10.32
N LEU A 37 11.89 2.72 9.00
CA LEU A 37 12.79 3.56 8.20
C LEU A 37 12.14 4.88 7.75
N GLY A 38 10.96 5.23 8.30
CA GLY A 38 10.28 6.49 8.02
C GLY A 38 9.64 6.55 6.63
N LYS A 39 9.22 5.42 6.07
CA LYS A 39 8.48 5.40 4.80
C LYS A 39 7.22 6.27 4.91
N PRO A 40 7.02 7.24 4.00
CA PRO A 40 5.82 8.07 4.01
C PRO A 40 4.54 7.22 3.95
N LYS A 41 3.52 7.64 4.70
CA LYS A 41 2.22 6.96 4.74
C LYS A 41 1.37 7.46 3.58
N LEU A 42 0.64 6.53 2.95
CA LEU A 42 -0.29 6.89 1.88
C LEU A 42 -1.38 7.80 2.48
N PRO A 43 -1.62 8.99 1.91
CA PRO A 43 -2.63 9.90 2.41
C PRO A 43 -4.03 9.36 2.15
N ASN A 44 -5.00 9.90 2.90
CA ASN A 44 -6.37 9.45 2.82
C ASN A 44 -6.98 9.73 1.44
N SER A 45 -7.89 8.86 1.01
CA SER A 45 -8.74 9.19 -0.14
C SER A 45 -9.76 10.26 0.23
N PRO A 46 -10.34 10.99 -0.73
CA PRO A 46 -11.38 11.99 -0.46
C PRO A 46 -12.53 11.43 0.38
N PHE A 47 -12.96 10.21 0.08
CA PHE A 47 -13.99 9.52 0.84
C PHE A 47 -13.55 9.16 2.27
N MET A 48 -12.30 8.74 2.48
CA MET A 48 -11.79 8.47 3.83
C MET A 48 -11.69 9.76 4.66
N MET A 49 -11.30 10.89 4.05
CA MET A 49 -11.32 12.19 4.74
C MET A 49 -12.74 12.59 5.14
N PHE A 50 -13.71 12.36 4.27
CA PHE A 50 -15.13 12.57 4.59
C PHE A 50 -15.61 11.64 5.71
N LEU A 51 -15.20 10.37 5.69
CA LEU A 51 -15.49 9.41 6.75
C LEU A 51 -14.95 9.83 8.11
N GLU A 52 -13.75 10.42 8.17
CA GLU A 52 -13.15 10.93 9.42
C GLU A 52 -13.97 12.06 10.04
N LEU A 53 -14.66 12.86 9.21
CA LEU A 53 -15.57 13.92 9.68
C LEU A 53 -16.94 13.38 10.09
N LEU A 54 -17.37 12.26 9.50
CA LEU A 54 -18.62 11.59 9.84
C LEU A 54 -18.50 10.82 11.14
N LYS A 55 -18.90 11.45 12.25
CA LYS A 55 -19.19 10.74 13.50
C LYS A 55 -20.69 10.45 13.57
N ILE A 56 -21.08 9.18 13.39
CA ILE A 56 -22.45 8.72 13.65
C ILE A 56 -22.41 7.75 14.83
N PRO A 57 -22.66 8.23 16.07
CA PRO A 57 -22.39 7.47 17.29
C PRO A 57 -23.33 6.27 17.52
N GLU A 58 -24.40 6.13 16.73
CA GLU A 58 -25.52 5.22 17.02
C GLU A 58 -25.66 4.06 16.01
N LEU A 59 -24.76 3.93 15.03
CA LEU A 59 -24.86 2.91 13.98
C LEU A 59 -23.89 1.74 14.20
N SER A 60 -24.33 0.52 13.88
CA SER A 60 -23.40 -0.60 13.74
C SER A 60 -22.40 -0.31 12.61
N ARG A 61 -21.23 -0.96 12.62
CA ARG A 61 -20.20 -0.75 11.59
C ARG A 61 -20.72 -0.96 10.16
N LYS A 62 -21.64 -1.92 9.97
CA LYS A 62 -22.25 -2.22 8.67
C LYS A 62 -23.17 -1.09 8.23
N GLU A 63 -24.04 -0.62 9.13
CA GLU A 63 -24.98 0.47 8.86
C GLU A 63 -24.25 1.79 8.64
N PHE A 64 -23.23 2.09 9.45
CA PHE A 64 -22.36 3.24 9.28
C PHE A 64 -21.73 3.27 7.89
N SER A 65 -21.18 2.15 7.43
CA SER A 65 -20.53 2.07 6.11
C SER A 65 -21.52 2.31 4.97
N LEU A 66 -22.73 1.76 5.08
CA LEU A 66 -23.78 1.95 4.08
C LEU A 66 -24.25 3.40 4.04
N GLU A 67 -24.52 3.98 5.22
CA GLU A 67 -25.01 5.34 5.37
C GLU A 67 -23.96 6.37 4.93
N ALA A 68 -22.70 6.18 5.30
CA ALA A 68 -21.63 7.05 4.84
C ALA A 68 -21.44 7.00 3.32
N GLY A 69 -21.60 5.83 2.71
CA GLY A 69 -21.59 5.69 1.25
C GLY A 69 -22.73 6.48 0.59
N ARG A 70 -23.95 6.39 1.15
CA ARG A 70 -25.10 7.17 0.68
C ARG A 70 -24.87 8.67 0.80
N ARG A 71 -24.45 9.15 1.98
CA ARG A 71 -24.15 10.56 2.23
C ARG A 71 -23.07 11.09 1.28
N TRP A 72 -22.01 10.30 1.06
CA TRP A 72 -20.98 10.68 0.09
C TRP A 72 -21.54 10.84 -1.31
N GLN A 73 -22.42 9.93 -1.77
CA GLN A 73 -23.02 10.06 -3.10
C GLN A 73 -23.95 11.29 -3.19
N SER A 74 -24.70 11.57 -2.13
CA SER A 74 -25.61 12.71 -2.06
C SER A 74 -24.94 14.06 -1.80
N LEU A 75 -23.65 14.10 -1.48
CA LEU A 75 -22.93 15.37 -1.28
C LEU A 75 -22.96 16.23 -2.56
N PRO A 76 -23.18 17.55 -2.44
CA PRO A 76 -23.00 18.49 -3.54
C PRO A 76 -21.58 18.41 -4.12
N GLU A 77 -21.46 18.68 -5.41
CA GLU A 77 -20.16 18.62 -6.09
C GLU A 77 -19.16 19.61 -5.50
N ASP A 78 -19.61 20.81 -5.09
CA ASP A 78 -18.75 21.81 -4.46
C ASP A 78 -18.17 21.32 -3.12
N GLU A 79 -18.97 20.61 -2.31
CA GLU A 79 -18.50 20.02 -1.05
C GLU A 79 -17.56 18.84 -1.31
N LYS A 80 -17.88 17.97 -2.29
CA LYS A 80 -16.97 16.89 -2.72
C LYS A 80 -15.63 17.45 -3.21
N LYS A 81 -15.64 18.57 -3.93
CA LYS A 81 -14.46 19.23 -4.48
C LYS A 81 -13.47 19.63 -3.40
N VAL A 82 -13.94 20.06 -2.23
CA VAL A 82 -13.06 20.37 -1.09
C VAL A 82 -12.25 19.15 -0.67
N PHE A 83 -12.88 17.98 -0.56
CA PHE A 83 -12.20 16.72 -0.24
C PHE A 83 -11.28 16.24 -1.35
N LEU A 84 -11.69 16.39 -2.61
CA LEU A 84 -10.90 16.02 -3.78
C LEU A 84 -9.61 16.84 -3.86
N GLU A 85 -9.71 18.16 -3.72
CA GLU A 85 -8.55 19.06 -3.74
C GLU A 85 -7.63 18.84 -2.54
N LYS A 86 -8.18 18.60 -1.34
CA LYS A 86 -7.37 18.27 -0.17
C LYS A 86 -6.60 16.96 -0.37
N ALA A 87 -7.29 15.90 -0.82
CA ALA A 87 -6.66 14.61 -1.08
C ALA A 87 -5.61 14.69 -2.21
N ARG A 88 -5.86 15.52 -3.24
CA ARG A 88 -4.88 15.78 -4.29
C ARG A 88 -3.60 16.42 -3.74
N LYS A 89 -3.73 17.49 -2.94
CA LYS A 89 -2.58 18.16 -2.33
C LYS A 89 -1.75 17.23 -1.45
N GLU A 90 -2.42 16.46 -0.59
CA GLU A 90 -1.74 15.48 0.27
C GLU A 90 -1.06 14.38 -0.56
N ARG A 91 -1.69 13.94 -1.66
CA ARG A 91 -1.10 12.96 -2.59
C ARG A 91 0.13 13.49 -3.30
N ASP A 92 0.10 14.75 -3.74
CA ASP A 92 1.26 15.37 -4.39
C ASP A 92 2.43 15.51 -3.41
N GLN A 93 2.15 15.86 -2.14
CA GLN A 93 3.15 15.87 -1.09
C GLN A 93 3.72 14.48 -0.82
N TYR A 94 2.85 13.47 -0.66
CA TYR A 94 3.25 12.09 -0.48
C TYR A 94 4.17 11.57 -1.59
N GLU A 95 3.87 11.86 -2.86
CA GLU A 95 4.71 11.39 -3.97
C GLU A 95 6.11 12.03 -3.94
N ARG A 96 6.23 13.28 -3.49
CA ARG A 96 7.53 13.94 -3.29
C ARG A 96 8.32 13.26 -2.17
N GLU A 97 7.73 13.16 -0.99
CA GLU A 97 8.35 12.52 0.18
C GLU A 97 8.74 11.06 -0.11
N LEU A 98 7.88 10.33 -0.83
CA LEU A 98 8.14 8.94 -1.18
C LEU A 98 9.30 8.83 -2.16
N THR A 99 9.41 9.74 -3.12
CA THR A 99 10.52 9.74 -4.09
C THR A 99 11.85 10.01 -3.40
N GLU A 100 11.89 10.98 -2.49
CA GLU A 100 13.07 11.28 -1.67
C GLU A 100 13.46 10.09 -0.78
N TRP A 101 12.47 9.48 -0.12
CA TRP A 101 12.68 8.28 0.68
C TRP A 101 13.19 7.10 -0.15
N GLU A 102 12.63 6.86 -1.34
CA GLU A 102 13.08 5.79 -2.26
C GLU A 102 14.52 6.02 -2.73
N ALA A 103 14.90 7.26 -3.01
CA ALA A 103 16.28 7.62 -3.36
C ALA A 103 17.24 7.38 -2.19
N LYS A 104 16.83 7.71 -0.95
CA LYS A 104 17.61 7.40 0.26
C LYS A 104 17.80 5.89 0.43
N MET A 105 16.72 5.11 0.34
CA MET A 105 16.79 3.65 0.46
C MET A 105 17.68 3.03 -0.62
N ALA A 106 17.64 3.55 -1.85
CA ALA A 106 18.52 3.10 -2.91
C ALA A 106 20.00 3.34 -2.59
N LYS A 107 20.35 4.54 -2.09
CA LYS A 107 21.73 4.87 -1.66
C LYS A 107 22.22 3.94 -0.54
N GLU A 108 21.33 3.54 0.36
CA GLU A 108 21.61 2.58 1.44
C GLU A 108 21.56 1.11 0.96
N GLY A 109 21.40 0.85 -0.35
CA GLY A 109 21.35 -0.50 -0.92
C GLY A 109 20.04 -1.27 -0.68
N ARG A 110 19.03 -0.62 -0.07
CA ARG A 110 17.72 -1.19 0.32
C ARG A 110 16.71 -1.22 -0.83
N TYR A 111 17.12 -1.70 -2.00
CA TYR A 111 16.28 -1.80 -3.21
C TYR A 111 15.03 -2.68 -3.03
N ASP A 112 15.02 -3.54 -2.02
CA ASP A 112 13.92 -4.45 -1.75
C ASP A 112 12.64 -3.75 -1.24
N LEU A 113 12.76 -2.50 -0.77
CA LEU A 113 11.69 -1.67 -0.21
C LEU A 113 11.09 -0.66 -1.21
N LEU A 114 11.73 -0.47 -2.36
CA LEU A 114 11.29 0.42 -3.45
C LEU A 114 10.05 -0.14 -4.18
N ARG A 115 9.26 0.74 -4.79
CA ARG A 115 8.20 0.35 -5.73
C ARG A 115 8.76 -0.41 -6.93
N SER A 116 7.96 -1.27 -7.55
CA SER A 116 8.42 -2.20 -8.60
C SER A 116 9.14 -1.52 -9.76
N LYS A 117 8.62 -0.38 -10.25
CA LYS A 117 9.23 0.39 -11.36
C LYS A 117 10.60 0.93 -10.95
N GLN A 118 10.67 1.59 -9.78
CA GLN A 118 11.90 2.14 -9.23
C GLN A 118 12.91 1.03 -8.94
N LYS A 119 12.50 -0.07 -8.32
CA LYS A 119 13.37 -1.22 -8.07
C LYS A 119 14.04 -1.76 -9.34
N ILE A 120 13.32 -1.82 -10.46
CA ILE A 120 13.88 -2.23 -11.76
C ILE A 120 14.86 -1.17 -12.26
N MET A 121 14.46 0.10 -12.26
CA MET A 121 15.30 1.21 -12.71
C MET A 121 16.62 1.29 -11.91
N TYR A 122 16.54 1.27 -10.59
CA TYR A 122 17.69 1.34 -9.70
C TYR A 122 18.61 0.11 -9.80
N LYS A 123 18.08 -1.07 -10.14
CA LYS A 123 18.91 -2.28 -10.38
C LYS A 123 19.63 -2.29 -11.73
N LEU A 124 19.05 -1.64 -12.74
CA LEU A 124 19.57 -1.67 -14.11
C LEU A 124 20.49 -0.49 -14.42
N PHE A 125 20.28 0.66 -13.79
CA PHE A 125 20.89 1.92 -14.21
C PHE A 125 21.77 2.62 -13.17
N LEU A 126 21.88 2.13 -11.93
CA LEU A 126 22.92 2.63 -11.01
C LEU A 126 24.22 1.85 -11.20
N PRO A 127 25.38 2.55 -11.22
CA PRO A 127 26.66 1.90 -11.09
C PRO A 127 26.64 1.03 -9.84
N ARG A 128 27.04 -0.24 -9.94
CA ARG A 128 27.48 -0.98 -8.77
C ARG A 128 28.53 -0.09 -8.12
N HIS A 129 28.25 0.46 -6.93
CA HIS A 129 29.30 0.98 -6.07
C HIS A 129 30.21 -0.21 -5.74
N GLN A 130 31.14 -0.50 -6.64
CA GLN A 130 32.31 -1.31 -6.35
C GLN A 130 33.22 -0.44 -5.50
N ASP A 131 33.52 -0.95 -4.31
CA ASP A 131 34.81 -0.83 -3.65
C ASP A 131 35.34 0.59 -3.47
N GLN A 132 34.95 1.21 -2.35
CA GLN A 132 35.82 2.14 -1.64
C GLN A 132 35.81 1.81 -0.15
N GLN A 133 36.62 0.82 0.23
CA GLN A 133 37.43 0.91 1.44
C GLN A 133 38.83 0.44 1.06
N THR A 134 39.66 1.44 0.81
CA THR A 134 41.12 1.41 0.95
C THR A 134 41.49 1.16 2.41
#